data_AF-A0A2K1R401-F1
#
_entry.id   AF-A0A2K1R401-F1
#
_cell.length_a   1.000
_cell.length_b   1.000
_cell.length_c   1.000
_cell.angle_alpha   90.00
_cell.angle_beta   90.00
_cell.angle_gamma   90.00
#
_symmetry.space_group_name_H-M   'P 1'
#
loop_
_entity.id
_entity.type
_entity.pdbx_description
1 polymer ?
#
loop_
_entity_poly.entity_id
_entity_poly.type
_entity_poly.pdbx_seq_one_letter_code
_entity_poly.pdbx_strand_id
1 'polypeptide(L)'
;MQILHFDIKPHNILLDEHFTPKVADFGLARLCPTNESLISLTAARGTIGYMAPELFYKNIGRVSYKADVYSFGMLLLEMAGKRKNLNPLAKRFSQIYWPDWVHDQVSNEKAIEIGDGGTEEEEKIVKKMIIAGLWCIQMNPLNRPAMNEVVEMLEGDMESLQLPPRPVLNIDEKPMNTGGESSSMSDYSTESVSLIENAYN
;
A
#
# COMPACT_ATOMS: atom_id res chain seq x y z
N MET A 1 -2.28 24.73 4.09
CA MET A 1 -1.09 23.86 4.16
C MET A 1 -1.53 22.50 4.69
N GLN A 2 -0.99 21.43 4.13
CA GLN A 2 -1.15 20.06 4.58
C GLN A 2 0.21 19.52 5.02
N ILE A 3 0.24 18.62 5.99
CA ILE A 3 1.44 17.89 6.39
C ILE A 3 1.31 16.49 5.81
N LEU A 4 2.27 16.09 4.98
CA LEU A 4 2.40 14.71 4.50
C LEU A 4 3.43 14.00 5.37
N HIS A 5 3.15 12.80 5.86
CA HIS A 5 4.00 12.08 6.80
C HIS A 5 5.08 11.25 6.08
N PHE A 6 4.70 10.54 5.03
CA PHE A 6 5.53 9.61 4.23
C PHE A 6 6.12 8.40 4.97
N ASP A 7 5.69 8.13 6.20
CA ASP A 7 6.21 7.00 6.99
C ASP A 7 5.17 6.43 7.96
N ILE A 8 3.91 6.36 7.53
CA ILE A 8 2.86 5.70 8.30
C ILE A 8 3.11 4.19 8.26
N LYS A 9 3.41 3.61 9.42
CA LYS A 9 3.67 2.18 9.63
C LYS A 9 3.45 1.80 11.10
N PRO A 10 3.24 0.53 11.44
CA PRO A 10 2.98 0.10 12.82
C PRO A 10 4.01 0.60 13.84
N HIS A 11 5.29 0.61 13.48
CA HIS A 11 6.38 1.08 14.35
C HIS A 11 6.28 2.57 14.75
N ASN A 12 5.58 3.37 13.94
CA ASN A 12 5.39 4.80 14.14
C ASN A 12 4.01 5.12 14.75
N ILE A 13 3.21 4.10 15.10
CA ILE A 13 1.98 4.25 15.87
C ILE A 13 2.27 3.84 17.31
N LEU A 14 2.47 4.83 18.18
CA LEU A 14 2.70 4.61 19.59
C LEU A 14 1.37 4.45 20.31
N LEU A 15 1.37 3.73 21.44
CA LEU A 15 0.21 3.56 22.30
C LEU A 15 0.53 4.19 23.66
N ASP A 16 -0.39 4.99 24.19
CA ASP A 16 -0.28 5.48 25.56
C ASP A 16 -0.82 4.46 26.59
N GLU A 17 -0.85 4.85 27.86
CA GLU A 17 -1.30 3.99 28.97
C GLU A 17 -2.76 3.50 28.84
N HIS A 18 -3.56 4.17 28.02
CA HIS A 18 -4.95 3.81 27.72
C HIS A 18 -5.09 3.09 26.38
N PHE A 19 -3.98 2.67 25.77
CA PHE A 19 -3.94 2.11 24.41
C PHE A 19 -4.49 3.06 23.34
N THR A 20 -4.44 4.38 23.58
CA THR A 20 -4.83 5.37 22.56
C THR A 20 -3.70 5.53 21.56
N PRO A 21 -3.94 5.34 20.25
CA PRO A 21 -2.90 5.45 19.23
C PRO A 21 -2.46 6.88 18.99
N LYS A 22 -1.15 7.10 18.85
CA LYS A 22 -0.51 8.39 18.53
C LYS A 22 0.49 8.20 17.39
N VAL A 23 0.35 9.01 16.35
CA VAL A 23 1.29 9.04 15.23
C VAL A 23 2.59 9.74 15.66
N ALA A 24 3.72 9.11 15.39
CA ALA A 24 5.06 9.58 15.73
C ALA A 24 6.00 9.56 14.50
N ASP A 25 7.22 10.07 14.68
CA ASP A 25 8.27 10.14 13.65
C ASP A 25 7.95 10.97 12.39
N PHE A 26 7.96 12.28 12.57
CA PHE A 26 7.79 13.25 11.49
C PHE A 26 9.11 13.58 10.75
N GLY A 27 10.16 12.76 10.88
CA GLY A 27 11.47 13.03 10.25
C GLY A 27 11.40 13.13 8.71
N LEU A 28 10.47 12.39 8.11
CA LEU A 28 10.20 12.42 6.67
C LEU A 28 9.08 13.38 6.27
N ALA A 29 8.39 13.99 7.23
CA ALA A 29 7.19 14.77 6.97
C ALA A 29 7.46 16.08 6.22
N ARG A 30 6.53 16.53 5.37
CA ARG A 30 6.68 17.74 4.56
C ARG A 30 5.42 18.58 4.53
N LEU A 31 5.61 19.90 4.51
CA LEU A 31 4.52 20.86 4.29
C LEU A 31 4.23 20.98 2.80
N CYS A 32 2.97 20.76 2.45
CA CYS A 32 2.46 20.86 1.09
C CYS A 32 1.44 22.01 1.02
N PRO A 33 1.54 22.95 0.06
CA PRO A 33 0.47 23.91 -0.18
C PRO A 33 -0.81 23.17 -0.58
N THR A 34 -1.96 23.58 -0.03
CA THR A 34 -3.25 22.90 -0.26
C THR A 34 -3.65 22.86 -1.75
N ASN A 35 -3.09 23.77 -2.56
CA ASN A 35 -3.40 23.92 -3.99
C ASN A 35 -2.29 23.35 -4.91
N GLU A 36 -1.19 22.87 -4.36
CA GLU A 36 -0.08 22.29 -5.12
C GLU A 36 0.10 20.83 -4.72
N SER A 37 -0.44 19.90 -5.52
CA SER A 37 -0.20 18.46 -5.37
C SER A 37 1.19 18.03 -5.84
N LEU A 38 2.17 18.95 -5.88
CA LEU A 38 3.45 18.73 -6.52
C LEU A 38 4.56 18.95 -5.51
N ILE A 39 4.85 17.92 -4.72
CA ILE A 39 6.16 17.81 -4.09
C ILE A 39 7.08 17.16 -5.11
N SER A 40 8.00 17.94 -5.69
CA SER A 40 9.15 17.38 -6.39
C SER A 40 10.04 16.71 -5.36
N LEU A 41 9.79 15.42 -5.09
CA LEU A 41 10.65 14.64 -4.22
C LEU A 41 11.94 14.32 -4.99
N THR A 42 13.06 14.83 -4.49
CA THR A 42 14.40 14.61 -5.06
C THR A 42 14.95 13.20 -4.85
N ALA A 43 14.34 12.42 -3.94
CA ALA A 43 14.66 11.03 -3.69
C ALA A 43 13.41 10.30 -3.16
N ALA A 44 13.30 9.00 -3.45
CA ALA A 44 12.29 8.13 -2.84
C ALA A 44 12.46 8.14 -1.30
N ARG A 45 11.37 8.27 -0.55
CA ARG A 45 11.35 8.37 0.92
C ARG A 45 10.19 7.59 1.51
N GLY A 46 10.47 6.90 2.60
CA GLY A 46 9.51 6.11 3.37
C GLY A 46 10.06 4.71 3.65
N THR A 47 9.22 3.86 4.23
CA THR A 47 9.58 2.48 4.54
C THR A 47 9.09 1.53 3.44
N ILE A 48 10.00 0.70 2.91
CA ILE A 48 9.67 -0.37 1.93
C ILE A 48 8.56 -1.26 2.50
N GLY A 49 7.54 -1.54 1.68
CA GLY A 49 6.35 -2.29 2.10
C GLY A 49 5.15 -1.42 2.51
N TYR A 50 5.37 -0.13 2.83
CA TYR A 50 4.28 0.83 3.10
C TYR A 50 4.27 2.00 2.10
N MET A 51 5.36 2.17 1.35
CA MET A 51 5.46 3.25 0.37
C MET A 51 4.50 3.08 -0.80
N ALA A 52 3.80 4.17 -1.12
CA ALA A 52 2.96 4.25 -2.30
C ALA A 52 3.77 4.13 -3.61
N PRO A 53 3.24 3.46 -4.63
CA PRO A 53 3.98 3.14 -5.85
C PRO A 53 4.40 4.39 -6.65
N GLU A 54 3.63 5.47 -6.60
CA GLU A 54 3.97 6.75 -7.26
C GLU A 54 5.23 7.43 -6.67
N LEU A 55 5.73 6.99 -5.50
CA LEU A 55 7.00 7.48 -4.93
C LEU A 55 8.24 6.94 -5.67
N PHE A 56 8.09 5.83 -6.40
CA PHE A 56 9.16 5.20 -7.18
C PHE A 56 8.89 5.27 -8.69
N TYR A 57 7.62 5.14 -9.09
CA TYR A 57 7.18 5.08 -10.47
C TYR A 57 6.47 6.36 -10.89
N LYS A 58 7.20 7.25 -11.55
CA LYS A 58 6.71 8.58 -11.97
C LYS A 58 5.54 8.54 -12.96
N ASN A 59 5.31 7.40 -13.63
CA ASN A 59 4.21 7.19 -14.56
C ASN A 59 2.87 6.86 -13.89
N ILE A 60 2.85 6.49 -12.60
CA ILE A 60 1.64 6.05 -11.89
C ILE A 60 0.80 7.23 -11.41
N GLY A 61 1.44 8.35 -11.09
CA GLY A 61 0.73 9.56 -10.65
C GLY A 61 1.65 10.56 -9.98
N ARG A 62 1.05 11.66 -9.51
CA ARG A 62 1.74 12.69 -8.74
C ARG A 62 1.64 12.37 -7.24
N VAL A 63 2.71 12.66 -6.51
CA VAL A 63 2.76 12.49 -5.06
C VAL A 63 1.87 13.51 -4.37
N SER A 64 0.94 13.03 -3.56
CA SER A 64 -0.01 13.85 -2.80
C SER A 64 -0.30 13.20 -1.44
N TYR A 65 -1.28 13.71 -0.69
CA TYR A 65 -1.76 13.07 0.54
C TYR A 65 -2.22 11.62 0.34
N LYS A 66 -2.51 11.21 -0.91
CA LYS A 66 -2.84 9.82 -1.26
C LYS A 66 -1.69 8.85 -1.01
N ALA A 67 -0.45 9.31 -0.87
CA ALA A 67 0.68 8.46 -0.48
C ALA A 67 0.55 7.99 0.98
N ASP A 68 0.10 8.86 1.89
CA ASP A 68 -0.16 8.50 3.28
C ASP A 68 -1.41 7.60 3.40
N VAL A 69 -2.42 7.82 2.55
CA VAL A 69 -3.59 6.92 2.45
C VAL A 69 -3.15 5.50 2.09
N TYR A 70 -2.28 5.33 1.11
CA TYR A 70 -1.74 4.01 0.75
C TYR A 70 -1.01 3.36 1.92
N SER A 71 -0.14 4.12 2.58
CA SER A 71 0.63 3.64 3.74
C SER A 71 -0.30 3.19 4.88
N PHE A 72 -1.37 3.94 5.13
CA PHE A 72 -2.43 3.57 6.08
C PHE A 72 -3.17 2.28 5.67
N GLY A 73 -3.46 2.11 4.38
CA GLY A 73 -4.05 0.87 3.86
C GLY A 73 -3.20 -0.36 4.11
N MET A 74 -1.89 -0.25 3.87
CA MET A 74 -0.93 -1.32 4.19
C MET A 74 -0.90 -1.64 5.69
N LEU A 75 -0.96 -0.61 6.54
CA LEU A 75 -1.06 -0.75 7.99
C LEU A 75 -2.34 -1.48 8.42
N LEU A 76 -3.51 -1.12 7.87
CA LEU A 76 -4.78 -1.80 8.13
C LEU A 76 -4.73 -3.28 7.77
N LEU A 77 -4.21 -3.60 6.58
CA LEU A 77 -4.10 -4.99 6.10
C LEU A 77 -3.13 -5.82 6.95
N GLU A 78 -2.08 -5.20 7.51
CA GLU A 78 -1.20 -5.88 8.47
C GLU A 78 -1.92 -6.26 9.76
N MET A 79 -2.66 -5.29 10.34
CA MET A 79 -3.39 -5.50 11.57
C MET A 79 -4.48 -6.56 11.39
N ALA A 80 -5.23 -6.48 10.29
CA ALA A 80 -6.26 -7.45 9.95
C ALA A 80 -5.69 -8.85 9.68
N GLY A 81 -4.52 -8.93 9.05
CA GLY A 81 -3.87 -10.18 8.67
C GLY A 81 -3.24 -10.96 9.81
N LYS A 82 -3.05 -10.35 11.00
CA LYS A 82 -2.31 -10.91 12.16
C LYS A 82 -0.93 -11.49 11.78
N ARG A 83 -0.34 -11.10 10.64
CA ARG A 83 0.95 -11.58 10.11
C ARG A 83 1.80 -10.35 9.79
N LYS A 84 3.04 -10.34 10.28
CA LYS A 84 4.02 -9.30 9.94
C LYS A 84 4.24 -9.34 8.42
N ASN A 85 4.08 -8.21 7.73
CA ASN A 85 4.18 -8.08 6.27
C ASN A 85 5.59 -8.34 5.68
N LEU A 86 6.54 -8.82 6.48
CA LEU A 86 7.85 -9.27 6.05
C LEU A 86 8.21 -10.51 6.86
N ASN A 87 7.94 -11.69 6.31
CA ASN A 87 8.71 -12.87 6.67
C ASN A 87 9.78 -13.07 5.58
N PRO A 88 11.05 -12.66 5.81
CA PRO A 88 12.13 -12.84 4.85
C PRO A 88 12.41 -14.32 4.52
N LEU A 89 11.85 -15.26 5.29
CA LEU A 89 11.99 -16.71 5.11
C LEU A 89 10.85 -17.35 4.31
N ALA A 90 9.86 -16.58 3.86
CA ALA A 90 8.83 -17.09 2.97
C ALA A 90 9.39 -17.36 1.56
N LYS A 91 10.02 -18.52 1.40
CA LYS A 91 10.62 -19.07 0.17
C LYS A 91 9.65 -19.30 -1.01
N ARG A 92 8.54 -18.58 -1.10
CA ARG A 92 7.68 -18.59 -2.29
C ARG A 92 7.27 -17.17 -2.63
N PHE A 93 7.71 -16.75 -3.82
CA PHE A 93 7.29 -15.57 -4.57
C PHE A 93 5.74 -15.36 -4.64
N SER A 94 4.93 -16.31 -4.20
CA SER A 94 3.47 -16.18 -4.03
C SER A 94 3.03 -15.34 -2.81
N GLN A 95 3.96 -14.77 -2.03
CA GLN A 95 3.67 -13.82 -0.94
C GLN A 95 3.95 -12.35 -1.30
N ILE A 96 4.41 -12.08 -2.54
CA ILE A 96 4.67 -10.72 -3.06
C ILE A 96 3.35 -9.93 -3.27
N TYR A 97 2.20 -10.58 -3.13
CA TYR A 97 0.89 -10.00 -3.40
C TYR A 97 -0.15 -10.36 -2.33
N TRP A 98 0.20 -10.09 -1.08
CA TRP A 98 -0.74 -10.19 0.05
C TRP A 98 -2.09 -9.49 -0.23
N PRO A 99 -2.14 -8.29 -0.85
CA PRO A 99 -3.38 -7.66 -1.28
C PRO A 99 -4.30 -8.48 -2.19
N ASP A 100 -3.74 -9.14 -3.21
CA ASP A 100 -4.54 -9.90 -4.18
C ASP A 100 -5.09 -11.17 -3.55
N TRP A 101 -4.30 -11.85 -2.71
CA TRP A 101 -4.78 -13.01 -1.96
C TRP A 101 -5.91 -12.62 -1.00
N VAL A 102 -5.79 -11.49 -0.29
CA VAL A 102 -6.84 -10.99 0.60
C VAL A 102 -8.11 -10.64 -0.20
N HIS A 103 -7.97 -9.99 -1.36
CA HIS A 103 -9.09 -9.69 -2.25
C HIS A 103 -9.84 -10.96 -2.67
N ASP A 104 -9.12 -12.01 -3.04
CA ASP A 104 -9.70 -13.31 -3.41
C ASP A 104 -10.40 -14.01 -2.23
N GLN A 105 -9.87 -13.91 -1.00
CA GLN A 105 -10.56 -14.51 0.16
C GLN A 105 -11.89 -13.81 0.44
N VAL A 106 -11.90 -12.48 0.47
CA VAL A 106 -13.13 -11.71 0.73
C VAL A 106 -14.15 -11.89 -0.40
N SER A 107 -13.70 -11.88 -1.66
CA SER A 107 -14.59 -12.05 -2.82
C SER A 107 -15.24 -13.43 -2.90
N ASN A 108 -14.60 -14.47 -2.35
CA ASN A 108 -15.12 -15.83 -2.37
C ASN A 108 -15.91 -16.20 -1.11
N GLU A 109 -16.23 -15.23 -0.23
CA GLU A 109 -16.87 -15.43 1.09
C GLU A 109 -16.17 -16.48 1.96
N LYS A 110 -14.93 -16.83 1.65
CA LYS A 110 -14.16 -17.74 2.50
C LYS A 110 -13.82 -16.96 3.74
N ALA A 111 -14.21 -17.50 4.89
CA ALA A 111 -13.83 -16.95 6.18
C ALA A 111 -12.32 -16.73 6.15
N ILE A 112 -11.92 -15.47 6.23
CA ILE A 112 -10.54 -15.16 6.59
C ILE A 112 -10.44 -15.77 7.97
N GLU A 113 -9.67 -16.86 8.09
CA GLU A 113 -9.46 -17.57 9.35
C GLU A 113 -8.70 -16.63 10.30
N ILE A 114 -9.43 -15.68 10.87
CA ILE A 114 -9.06 -14.96 12.06
C ILE A 114 -9.09 -16.06 13.10
N GLY A 115 -7.90 -16.47 13.55
CA GLY A 115 -7.70 -17.71 14.31
C GLY A 115 -8.81 -18.07 15.30
N ASP A 116 -9.01 -19.38 15.45
CA ASP A 116 -10.04 -20.06 16.24
C ASP A 116 -10.46 -19.26 17.51
N GLY A 117 -11.68 -18.72 17.52
CA GLY A 117 -12.30 -18.11 18.72
C GLY A 117 -12.69 -16.62 18.70
N GLY A 118 -12.68 -15.94 17.55
CA GLY A 118 -13.18 -14.55 17.44
C GLY A 118 -14.72 -14.43 17.50
N THR A 119 -15.22 -13.32 18.04
CA THR A 119 -16.65 -12.96 18.03
C THR A 119 -17.11 -12.51 16.64
N GLU A 120 -18.42 -12.57 16.37
CA GLU A 120 -19.01 -12.09 15.10
C GLU A 120 -18.72 -10.59 14.86
N GLU A 121 -18.66 -9.80 15.94
CA GLU A 121 -18.35 -8.37 15.87
C GLU A 121 -16.88 -8.12 15.48
N GLU A 122 -15.94 -8.88 16.04
CA GLU A 122 -14.53 -8.82 15.65
C GLU A 122 -14.34 -9.23 14.19
N GLU A 123 -15.07 -10.25 13.70
CA GLU A 123 -15.03 -10.64 12.29
C GLU A 123 -15.53 -9.50 11.38
N LYS A 124 -16.61 -8.81 11.77
CA LYS A 124 -17.11 -7.63 11.04
C LYS A 124 -16.08 -6.51 11.02
N ILE A 125 -15.45 -6.19 12.15
CA ILE A 125 -14.40 -5.16 12.23
C ILE A 125 -13.24 -5.50 11.29
N VAL A 126 -12.75 -6.74 11.32
CA VAL A 126 -11.65 -7.16 10.45
C VAL A 126 -12.04 -7.09 8.98
N LYS A 127 -13.27 -7.49 8.60
CA LYS A 127 -13.76 -7.34 7.22
C LYS A 127 -13.79 -5.87 6.78
N LYS A 128 -14.28 -4.95 7.62
CA LYS A 128 -14.25 -3.50 7.31
C LYS A 128 -12.82 -2.99 7.12
N MET A 129 -11.90 -3.36 8.02
CA MET A 129 -10.48 -2.99 7.91
C MET A 129 -9.87 -3.47 6.60
N ILE A 130 -10.22 -4.67 6.15
CA ILE A 130 -9.72 -5.23 4.91
C ILE A 130 -10.28 -4.49 3.70
N ILE A 131 -11.59 -4.26 3.64
CA ILE A 131 -12.20 -3.56 2.51
C ILE A 131 -11.64 -2.14 2.41
N ALA A 132 -11.60 -1.40 3.53
CA ALA A 132 -10.99 -0.08 3.60
C ALA A 132 -9.51 -0.10 3.19
N GLY A 133 -8.75 -1.08 3.69
CA GLY A 133 -7.36 -1.29 3.33
C GLY A 133 -7.17 -1.49 1.82
N LEU A 134 -7.96 -2.37 1.19
CA LEU A 134 -7.91 -2.64 -0.25
C LEU A 134 -8.25 -1.41 -1.11
N TRP A 135 -9.16 -0.56 -0.65
CA TRP A 135 -9.46 0.72 -1.30
C TRP A 135 -8.29 1.70 -1.18
N CYS A 136 -7.62 1.73 -0.03
CA CYS A 136 -6.49 2.60 0.23
C CYS A 136 -5.25 2.24 -0.60
N ILE A 137 -5.04 0.97 -0.95
CA ILE A 137 -3.84 0.50 -1.66
C ILE A 137 -3.97 0.42 -3.18
N GLN A 138 -5.00 1.05 -3.75
CA GLN A 138 -5.18 1.09 -5.21
C GLN A 138 -3.96 1.70 -5.90
N MET A 139 -3.58 1.13 -7.05
CA MET A 139 -2.39 1.56 -7.78
C MET A 139 -2.48 3.01 -8.25
N ASN A 140 -3.60 3.39 -8.84
CA ASN A 140 -3.85 4.79 -9.19
C ASN A 140 -4.24 5.58 -7.93
N PRO A 141 -3.48 6.62 -7.52
CA PRO A 141 -3.80 7.42 -6.33
C PRO A 141 -5.16 8.13 -6.41
N LEU A 142 -5.70 8.36 -7.62
CA LEU A 142 -7.04 8.94 -7.80
C LEU A 142 -8.16 8.00 -7.35
N ASN A 143 -7.93 6.68 -7.40
CA ASN A 143 -8.92 5.67 -7.01
C ASN A 143 -8.95 5.41 -5.50
N ARG A 144 -7.95 5.90 -4.76
CA ARG A 144 -7.91 5.77 -3.29
C ARG A 144 -8.93 6.74 -2.67
N PRO A 145 -9.62 6.39 -1.59
CA PRO A 145 -10.50 7.31 -0.88
C PRO A 145 -9.72 8.44 -0.20
N ALA A 146 -10.42 9.51 0.19
CA ALA A 146 -9.92 10.48 1.16
C ALA A 146 -10.03 9.91 2.59
N MET A 147 -9.20 10.39 3.53
CA MET A 147 -9.18 9.83 4.88
C MET A 147 -10.50 9.97 5.65
N ASN A 148 -11.32 10.99 5.36
CA ASN A 148 -12.66 11.10 5.94
C ASN A 148 -13.59 9.99 5.46
N GLU A 149 -13.53 9.64 4.16
CA GLU A 149 -14.29 8.51 3.60
C GLU A 149 -13.80 7.19 4.23
N VAL A 150 -12.49 7.04 4.47
CA VAL A 150 -11.94 5.87 5.17
C VAL A 150 -12.47 5.74 6.60
N VAL A 151 -12.61 6.86 7.32
CA VAL A 151 -13.24 6.86 8.66
C VAL A 151 -14.69 6.42 8.56
N GLU A 152 -15.46 6.97 7.61
CA GLU A 152 -16.85 6.55 7.35
C GLU A 152 -16.95 5.05 7.05
N MET A 153 -16.00 4.50 6.28
CA MET A 153 -15.95 3.06 5.98
C MET A 153 -15.68 2.18 7.22
N LEU A 154 -14.85 2.66 8.16
CA LEU A 154 -14.48 1.91 9.35
C LEU A 154 -15.55 2.00 10.45
N GLU A 155 -16.17 3.17 10.61
CA GLU A 155 -17.18 3.44 11.64
C GLU A 155 -18.61 3.08 11.18
N GLY A 156 -18.91 3.18 9.88
CA GLY A 156 -20.23 2.93 9.30
C GLY A 156 -20.58 1.44 9.14
N ASP A 157 -21.79 1.14 8.65
CA ASP A 157 -22.32 -0.23 8.56
C ASP A 157 -21.62 -1.09 7.50
N MET A 158 -21.48 -2.40 7.76
CA MET A 158 -20.74 -3.31 6.88
C MET A 158 -21.45 -3.44 5.51
N GLU A 159 -22.77 -3.44 5.51
CA GLU A 159 -23.66 -3.57 4.36
C GLU A 159 -23.52 -2.42 3.35
N SER A 160 -22.95 -1.29 3.78
CA SER A 160 -22.68 -0.13 2.93
C SER A 160 -21.39 -0.27 2.11
N LEU A 161 -20.53 -1.23 2.47
CA LEU A 161 -19.20 -1.37 1.87
C LEU A 161 -19.21 -2.26 0.63
N GLN A 162 -18.53 -1.79 -0.40
CA GLN A 162 -18.28 -2.55 -1.62
C GLN A 162 -16.79 -2.86 -1.74
N LEU A 163 -16.48 -4.05 -2.27
CA LEU A 163 -15.11 -4.41 -2.58
C LEU A 163 -14.57 -3.54 -3.73
N PRO A 164 -13.33 -3.02 -3.61
CA PRO A 164 -12.70 -2.29 -4.70
C PRO A 164 -12.37 -3.23 -5.87
N PRO A 165 -12.10 -2.67 -7.07
CA PRO A 165 -11.46 -3.42 -8.13
C PRO A 165 -10.10 -3.98 -7.66
N ARG A 166 -9.69 -5.10 -8.28
CA ARG A 166 -8.41 -5.73 -7.96
C ARG A 166 -7.26 -4.73 -8.11
N PRO A 167 -6.32 -4.67 -7.16
CA PRO A 167 -5.12 -3.85 -7.28
C PRO A 167 -4.18 -4.40 -8.37
N VAL A 168 -4.45 -4.08 -9.64
CA VAL A 168 -3.60 -4.55 -10.75
C VAL A 168 -2.30 -3.74 -10.78
N LEU A 169 -1.14 -4.38 -10.56
CA LEU A 169 0.16 -3.83 -10.96
C LEU A 169 0.25 -3.94 -12.48
N ASN A 170 -0.36 -3.01 -13.20
CA ASN A 170 -0.02 -2.80 -14.60
C ASN A 170 1.32 -2.06 -14.64
N ILE A 171 2.42 -2.82 -14.54
CA ILE A 171 3.71 -2.34 -15.01
C ILE A 171 3.64 -2.39 -16.53
N ASP A 172 3.01 -1.39 -17.13
CA ASP A 172 3.10 -1.17 -18.57
C ASP A 172 4.54 -0.77 -18.86
N GLU A 173 5.38 -1.73 -19.24
CA GLU A 173 6.60 -1.47 -20.01
C GLU A 173 6.18 -0.85 -21.33
N LYS A 174 5.99 0.46 -21.36
CA LYS A 174 5.79 1.16 -22.62
C LYS A 174 7.14 1.16 -23.34
N PRO A 175 7.26 0.56 -24.54
CA PRO A 175 8.52 0.56 -25.27
C PRO A 175 8.88 2.00 -25.60
N MET A 176 10.12 2.40 -25.24
CA MET A 176 10.73 3.60 -25.79
C MET A 176 10.76 3.42 -27.30
N ASN A 177 10.03 4.27 -28.00
CA ASN A 177 10.03 4.32 -29.45
C ASN A 177 11.37 4.90 -29.91
N THR A 178 12.33 4.03 -30.23
CA THR A 178 13.52 4.39 -31.01
C THR A 178 13.39 3.70 -32.35
N GLY A 179 13.14 4.48 -33.40
CA GLY A 179 13.12 3.97 -34.76
C GLY A 179 14.48 3.42 -35.19
N GLY A 180 14.45 2.49 -36.14
CA GLY A 180 15.58 2.20 -37.02
C GLY A 180 16.33 0.89 -36.78
N GLU A 181 16.00 -0.09 -37.62
CA GLU A 181 16.88 -1.11 -38.20
C GLU A 181 17.23 -2.38 -37.41
N SER A 182 17.20 -3.50 -38.15
CA SER A 182 17.34 -4.87 -37.68
C SER A 182 18.81 -5.29 -37.61
N SER A 183 19.20 -6.04 -36.57
CA SER A 183 19.99 -7.27 -36.71
C SER A 183 20.28 -7.95 -35.36
N SER A 184 20.17 -9.29 -35.40
CA SER A 184 20.80 -10.33 -34.57
C SER A 184 20.75 -10.29 -33.04
N MET A 185 20.22 -11.40 -32.53
CA MET A 185 20.32 -11.95 -31.18
C MET A 185 21.77 -12.11 -30.69
N SER A 186 22.12 -11.48 -29.56
CA SER A 186 23.00 -12.04 -28.52
C SER A 186 23.09 -11.11 -27.30
N ASP A 187 22.76 -11.67 -26.13
CA ASP A 187 23.22 -11.37 -24.77
C ASP A 187 23.37 -9.90 -24.33
N TYR A 188 22.57 -9.48 -23.34
CA TYR A 188 23.07 -9.11 -22.01
C TYR A 188 21.90 -8.85 -21.05
N SER A 189 21.81 -9.73 -20.04
CA SER A 189 20.99 -9.59 -18.84
C SER A 189 21.94 -9.33 -17.67
N THR A 190 21.91 -8.17 -17.01
CA THR A 190 22.36 -8.06 -15.59
C THR A 190 22.08 -6.74 -14.86
N GLU A 191 21.71 -5.63 -15.49
CA GLU A 191 21.61 -4.33 -14.76
C GLU A 191 20.27 -4.08 -14.04
N SER A 192 19.16 -4.71 -14.45
CA SER A 192 17.85 -4.52 -13.78
C SER A 192 17.62 -5.43 -12.58
N VAL A 193 18.33 -6.57 -12.52
CA VAL A 193 18.29 -7.48 -11.35
C VAL A 193 19.18 -6.95 -10.22
N SER A 194 20.25 -6.22 -10.55
CA SER A 194 21.20 -5.71 -9.55
C SER A 194 20.62 -4.63 -8.64
N LEU A 195 19.62 -3.86 -9.10
CA LEU A 195 18.93 -2.87 -8.27
C LEU A 195 18.03 -3.51 -7.22
N ILE A 196 17.56 -4.75 -7.46
CA ILE A 196 16.77 -5.51 -6.50
C ILE A 196 17.69 -6.24 -5.51
N GLU A 197 18.83 -6.79 -5.96
CA GLU A 197 19.81 -7.43 -5.06
C GLU A 197 20.54 -6.43 -4.15
N ASN A 198 20.86 -5.23 -4.63
CA ASN A 198 21.58 -4.22 -3.83
C ASN A 198 20.73 -3.56 -2.73
N ALA A 199 19.43 -3.85 -2.66
CA ALA A 199 18.56 -3.42 -1.57
C ALA A 199 18.52 -4.43 -0.39
N TYR A 200 19.17 -5.60 -0.54
CA TYR A 200 19.17 -6.69 0.45
C TYR A 200 20.57 -7.08 0.95
N ASN A 201 21.60 -6.25 0.72
CA ASN A 201 22.90 -6.34 1.41
C ASN A 201 23.15 -5.11 2.28
#